data_AF-A0A1V6DDC8-F1
#
_entry.id   AF-A0A1V6DDC8-F1
#
_cell.length_a   1.000
_cell.length_b   1.000
_cell.length_c   1.000
_cell.angle_alpha   90.00
_cell.angle_beta   90.00
_cell.angle_gamma   90.00
#
_symmetry.space_group_name_H-M   'P 1'
#
loop_
_entity.id
_entity.type
_entity.pdbx_description
1 polymer ?
#
loop_
_entity_poly.entity_id
_entity_poly.type
_entity_poly.pdbx_seq_one_letter_code
_entity_poly.pdbx_strand_id
1 'polypeptide(L)'
;MTTLPDFVYRDTDLYDVLCNAAPEELARLVEVLHYRKFGRDRVPADCRDPARVGFVLQMYGGNDLANIKRGHGVVYRQIVEDVAAHLNIDLGGAYSIAEMEHRVACALIEGFGKLSPPEAVARLAEESENELGEHCTWMPFAEAYTVTVPAVLVVTMMRTRQAAEHRREL
;
A
#
# COMPACT_ATOMS: atom_id res chain seq x y z
N MET A 1 26.12 9.19 3.67
CA MET A 1 24.86 8.94 2.93
C MET A 1 24.64 7.45 2.96
N THR A 2 23.71 6.96 3.76
CA THR A 2 23.37 5.53 3.82
C THR A 2 22.56 5.22 2.57
N THR A 3 23.13 4.44 1.65
CA THR A 3 22.41 3.93 0.48
C THR A 3 21.27 3.03 0.96
N LEU A 4 20.05 3.26 0.44
CA LEU A 4 18.92 2.37 0.71
C LEU A 4 19.18 1.00 0.06
N PRO A 5 18.54 -0.08 0.55
CA PRO A 5 18.72 -1.41 -0.01
C PRO A 5 18.32 -1.51 -1.49
N ASP A 6 19.03 -2.33 -2.26
CA ASP A 6 18.81 -2.51 -3.71
C ASP A 6 17.40 -2.95 -4.09
N PHE A 7 16.68 -3.65 -3.19
CA PHE A 7 15.33 -4.13 -3.48
C PHE A 7 14.34 -2.99 -3.79
N VAL A 8 14.59 -1.80 -3.24
CA VAL A 8 13.77 -0.61 -3.48
C VAL A 8 13.82 -0.20 -4.95
N TYR A 9 15.02 -0.19 -5.52
CA TYR A 9 15.25 0.23 -6.91
C TYR A 9 14.87 -0.86 -7.93
N ARG A 10 14.85 -2.12 -7.50
CA ARG A 10 14.51 -3.27 -8.35
C ARG A 10 13.02 -3.48 -8.55
N ASP A 11 12.20 -2.94 -7.65
CA ASP A 11 10.76 -2.97 -7.74
C ASP A 11 10.27 -1.87 -8.70
N THR A 12 10.49 -2.08 -10.00
CA THR A 12 10.15 -1.10 -11.05
C THR A 12 8.66 -0.77 -11.07
N ASP A 13 7.81 -1.71 -10.68
CA ASP A 13 6.36 -1.49 -10.61
C ASP A 13 5.96 -0.41 -9.62
N LEU A 14 6.74 -0.22 -8.55
CA LEU A 14 6.56 0.88 -7.60
C LEU A 14 7.52 2.05 -7.89
N TYR A 15 8.81 1.76 -8.03
CA TYR A 15 9.85 2.78 -8.09
C TYR A 15 9.67 3.72 -9.28
N ASP A 16 9.33 3.21 -10.47
CA ASP A 16 9.13 4.03 -11.65
C ASP A 16 7.91 4.95 -11.49
N VAL A 17 6.84 4.48 -10.84
CA VAL A 17 5.66 5.30 -10.54
C VAL A 17 6.03 6.44 -9.60
N LEU A 18 6.81 6.15 -8.54
CA LEU A 18 7.23 7.16 -7.58
C LEU A 18 8.21 8.18 -8.19
N CYS A 19 9.10 7.75 -9.09
CA CYS A 19 10.01 8.64 -9.81
C CYS A 19 9.29 9.62 -10.75
N ASN A 20 8.15 9.23 -11.31
CA ASN A 20 7.33 10.05 -12.19
C ASN A 20 6.14 10.72 -11.45
N ALA A 21 6.10 10.63 -10.12
CA ALA A 21 5.05 11.24 -9.31
C ALA A 21 5.29 12.75 -9.14
N ALA A 22 4.21 13.52 -9.12
CA ALA A 22 4.30 14.93 -8.76
C ALA A 22 4.65 15.09 -7.27
N PRO A 23 5.32 16.19 -6.87
CA PRO A 23 5.67 16.42 -5.46
C PRO A 23 4.46 16.38 -4.50
N GLU A 24 3.29 16.81 -4.97
CA GLU A 24 2.04 16.79 -4.21
C GLU A 24 1.49 15.38 -4.02
N GLU A 25 1.71 14.48 -4.98
CA GLU A 25 1.27 13.09 -4.87
C GLU A 25 2.17 12.33 -3.89
N LEU A 26 3.49 12.57 -3.95
CA LEU A 26 4.43 12.05 -2.95
C LEU A 26 4.12 12.59 -1.56
N ALA A 27 3.69 13.85 -1.45
CA ALA A 27 3.24 14.44 -0.19
C ALA A 27 2.05 13.66 0.41
N ARG A 28 1.03 13.36 -0.40
CA ARG A 28 -0.14 12.58 0.05
C ARG A 28 0.24 11.17 0.47
N LEU A 29 1.12 10.52 -0.29
CA LEU A 29 1.61 9.19 0.08
C LEU A 29 2.36 9.26 1.41
N VAL A 30 3.21 10.27 1.60
CA VAL A 30 3.89 10.51 2.88
C VAL A 30 2.90 10.78 4.02
N GLU A 31 1.83 11.54 3.81
CA GLU A 31 0.78 11.76 4.83
C GLU A 31 0.13 10.43 5.26
N VAL A 32 -0.19 9.56 4.30
CA VAL A 32 -0.71 8.21 4.58
C VAL A 32 0.29 7.38 5.38
N LEU A 33 1.56 7.39 4.97
CA LEU A 33 2.63 6.67 5.66
C LEU A 33 2.94 7.26 7.04
N HIS A 34 2.64 8.54 7.26
CA HIS A 34 2.84 9.24 8.53
C HIS A 34 1.70 9.00 9.53
N TYR A 35 0.58 8.42 9.10
CA TYR A 35 -0.66 8.27 9.88
C TYR A 35 -0.48 7.49 11.19
N ARG A 36 0.61 6.71 11.36
CA ARG A 36 0.94 6.10 12.67
C ARG A 36 2.43 6.18 13.04
N LYS A 37 2.67 6.38 14.35
CA LYS A 37 4.00 6.46 14.99
C LYS A 37 4.70 5.09 14.99
N PHE A 38 5.15 4.62 13.83
CA PHE A 38 6.01 3.45 13.74
C PHE A 38 7.49 3.84 13.87
N GLY A 39 8.12 3.42 14.97
CA GLY A 39 9.56 3.18 15.11
C GLY A 39 10.55 4.27 14.61
N ARG A 40 11.80 3.83 14.41
CA ARG A 40 12.95 4.66 13.96
C ARG A 40 12.98 4.91 12.44
N ASP A 41 12.14 4.21 11.67
CA ASP A 41 12.15 4.23 10.20
C ASP A 41 11.11 5.19 9.62
N ARG A 42 11.04 6.40 10.21
CA ARG A 42 10.11 7.42 9.73
C ARG A 42 10.54 7.94 8.38
N VAL A 43 9.55 8.11 7.50
CA VAL A 43 9.65 9.05 6.40
C VAL A 43 9.49 10.46 7.00
N PRO A 44 10.43 11.39 6.79
CA PRO A 44 10.21 12.80 7.12
C PRO A 44 8.93 13.32 6.43
N ALA A 45 8.15 14.18 7.09
CA ALA A 45 6.88 14.68 6.53
C ALA A 45 7.09 15.49 5.22
N ASP A 46 8.25 16.13 5.11
CA ASP A 46 8.74 16.86 3.95
C ASP A 46 9.50 15.97 2.95
N CYS A 47 9.57 14.65 3.18
CA CYS A 47 10.26 13.74 2.27
C CYS A 47 9.57 13.71 0.91
N ARG A 48 10.36 13.93 -0.14
CA ARG A 48 9.94 13.79 -1.54
C ARG A 48 10.88 12.89 -2.33
N ASP A 49 11.72 12.12 -1.65
CA ASP A 49 12.61 11.13 -2.27
C ASP A 49 11.83 9.85 -2.59
N PRO A 50 11.64 9.50 -3.88
CA PRO A 50 10.94 8.28 -4.30
C PRO A 50 11.51 7.01 -3.67
N ALA A 51 12.83 6.91 -3.53
CA ALA A 51 13.48 5.72 -2.97
C ALA A 51 13.13 5.58 -1.48
N ARG A 52 13.21 6.68 -0.72
CA ARG A 52 12.86 6.69 0.70
C ARG A 52 11.37 6.41 0.94
N VAL A 53 10.49 6.97 0.11
CA VAL A 53 9.04 6.73 0.21
C VAL A 53 8.70 5.27 -0.14
N GLY A 54 9.28 4.75 -1.23
CA GLY A 54 9.10 3.36 -1.65
C GLY A 54 9.62 2.36 -0.61
N PHE A 55 10.81 2.62 -0.05
CA PHE A 55 11.36 1.83 1.04
C PHE A 55 10.37 1.74 2.21
N VAL A 56 9.86 2.88 2.68
CA VAL A 56 8.94 2.91 3.82
C VAL A 56 7.65 2.14 3.49
N LEU A 57 7.07 2.32 2.31
CA LEU A 57 5.90 1.54 1.88
C LEU A 57 6.17 0.03 1.83
N GLN A 58 7.30 -0.38 1.27
CA GLN A 58 7.70 -1.79 1.19
C GLN A 58 7.99 -2.42 2.55
N MET A 59 8.28 -1.61 3.57
CA MET A 59 8.40 -2.07 4.95
C MET A 59 7.05 -2.26 5.66
N TYR A 60 5.95 -1.67 5.15
CA TYR A 60 4.59 -1.81 5.69
C TYR A 60 3.80 -3.01 5.13
N GLY A 61 4.26 -3.63 4.05
CA GLY A 61 3.50 -4.67 3.36
C GLY A 61 3.83 -6.09 3.82
N GLY A 62 2.83 -6.94 4.05
CA GLY A 62 3.00 -8.33 4.46
C GLY A 62 3.38 -8.50 5.94
N ASN A 63 2.72 -9.44 6.62
CA ASN A 63 2.87 -9.79 8.05
C ASN A 63 4.12 -9.18 8.69
N ASP A 64 3.95 -8.02 9.35
CA ASP A 64 5.04 -7.14 9.80
C ASP A 64 6.17 -7.88 10.58
N LEU A 65 5.84 -9.01 11.21
CA LEU A 65 6.78 -9.89 11.91
C LEU A 65 7.75 -10.65 10.99
N ALA A 66 7.33 -11.05 9.79
CA ALA A 66 8.12 -11.85 8.86
C ALA A 66 9.18 -11.01 8.13
N ASN A 67 8.87 -9.76 7.79
CA ASN A 67 9.79 -8.83 7.12
C ASN A 67 10.87 -8.34 8.06
N ILE A 68 10.50 -8.02 9.31
CA ILE A 68 11.44 -7.66 10.38
C ILE A 68 12.38 -8.83 10.69
N LYS A 69 11.90 -10.09 10.61
CA LYS A 69 12.70 -11.30 10.87
C LYS A 69 13.57 -11.76 9.69
N ARG A 70 13.24 -11.36 8.45
CA ARG A 70 14.00 -11.69 7.22
C ARG A 70 14.95 -10.57 6.74
N GLY A 71 14.82 -9.36 7.28
CA GLY A 71 15.73 -8.25 7.00
C GLY A 71 15.52 -7.55 5.66
N HIS A 72 14.38 -7.74 5.00
CA HIS A 72 14.00 -7.06 3.75
C HIS A 72 12.49 -6.78 3.73
N GLY A 73 12.11 -5.69 3.06
CA GLY A 73 10.71 -5.38 2.76
C GLY A 73 10.14 -6.31 1.69
N VAL A 74 8.84 -6.18 1.41
CA VAL A 74 8.16 -6.94 0.35
C VAL A 74 8.14 -6.17 -0.96
N VAL A 75 8.01 -6.90 -2.06
CA VAL A 75 7.71 -6.29 -3.36
C VAL A 75 6.30 -5.72 -3.36
N TYR A 76 6.11 -4.61 -4.05
CA TYR A 76 4.85 -3.88 -4.10
C TYR A 76 3.70 -4.72 -4.64
N ARG A 77 3.98 -5.63 -5.58
CA ARG A 77 3.00 -6.63 -6.02
C ARG A 77 2.35 -7.39 -4.86
N GLN A 78 3.17 -7.84 -3.91
CA GLN A 78 2.70 -8.58 -2.74
C GLN A 78 1.81 -7.70 -1.85
N ILE A 79 2.13 -6.40 -1.73
CA ILE A 79 1.29 -5.44 -0.99
C ILE A 79 -0.09 -5.34 -1.62
N VAL A 80 -0.16 -5.25 -2.95
CA VAL A 80 -1.44 -5.18 -3.68
C VAL A 80 -2.22 -6.49 -3.56
N GLU A 81 -1.55 -7.64 -3.61
CA GLU A 81 -2.16 -8.96 -3.39
C GLU A 81 -2.72 -9.10 -1.98
N ASP A 82 -1.97 -8.70 -0.95
CA ASP A 82 -2.39 -8.73 0.44
C ASP A 82 -3.59 -7.80 0.68
N VAL A 83 -3.55 -6.57 0.14
CA VAL A 83 -4.67 -5.62 0.19
C VAL A 83 -5.90 -6.21 -0.49
N ALA A 84 -5.76 -6.84 -1.65
CA ALA A 84 -6.89 -7.43 -2.35
C ALA A 84 -7.47 -8.64 -1.62
N ALA A 85 -6.62 -9.50 -1.06
CA ALA A 85 -7.04 -10.62 -0.22
C ALA A 85 -7.81 -10.12 1.01
N HIS A 86 -7.32 -9.08 1.68
CA HIS A 86 -8.00 -8.46 2.82
C HIS A 86 -9.39 -7.90 2.45
N LEU A 87 -9.52 -7.33 1.26
CA LEU A 87 -10.77 -6.79 0.75
C LEU A 87 -11.67 -7.88 0.10
N ASN A 88 -11.28 -9.16 0.16
CA ASN A 88 -11.96 -10.27 -0.50
C ASN A 88 -12.18 -10.05 -2.01
N ILE A 89 -11.22 -9.40 -2.67
CA ILE A 89 -11.25 -9.14 -4.11
C ILE A 89 -10.60 -10.32 -4.83
N ASP A 90 -11.38 -11.01 -5.66
CA ASP A 90 -10.83 -12.04 -6.54
C ASP A 90 -9.99 -11.38 -7.65
N LEU A 91 -8.68 -11.45 -7.45
CA LEU A 91 -7.72 -11.00 -8.44
C LEU A 91 -7.50 -12.01 -9.56
N GLY A 92 -8.14 -13.19 -9.62
CA GLY A 92 -7.94 -14.19 -10.68
C GLY A 92 -6.46 -14.45 -11.05
N GLY A 93 -6.22 -15.07 -12.22
CA GLY A 93 -4.86 -15.37 -12.69
C GLY A 93 -4.39 -14.45 -13.83
N ALA A 94 -3.12 -14.00 -13.72
CA ALA A 94 -2.33 -13.25 -14.72
C ALA A 94 -2.68 -11.77 -14.97
N TYR A 95 -3.13 -11.03 -13.95
CA TYR A 95 -3.26 -9.57 -14.07
C TYR A 95 -1.93 -8.84 -13.86
N SER A 96 -1.77 -7.75 -14.62
CA SER A 96 -0.75 -6.74 -14.37
C SER A 96 -1.04 -6.00 -13.05
N ILE A 97 0.01 -5.41 -12.44
CA ILE A 97 -0.15 -4.68 -11.18
C ILE A 97 -1.10 -3.48 -11.35
N ALA A 98 -1.06 -2.81 -12.49
CA ALA A 98 -1.99 -1.72 -12.81
C ALA A 98 -3.46 -2.19 -12.81
N GLU A 99 -3.74 -3.40 -13.32
CA GLU A 99 -5.09 -3.98 -13.29
C GLU A 99 -5.51 -4.39 -11.88
N MET A 100 -4.59 -4.91 -11.08
CA MET A 100 -4.85 -5.27 -9.67
C MET A 100 -5.15 -4.02 -8.84
N GLU A 101 -4.32 -2.98 -8.97
CA GLU A 101 -4.52 -1.64 -8.40
C GLU A 101 -5.88 -1.04 -8.78
N HIS A 102 -6.25 -1.12 -10.06
CA HIS A 102 -7.53 -0.62 -10.55
C HIS A 102 -8.71 -1.38 -9.94
N ARG A 103 -8.62 -2.71 -9.82
CA ARG A 103 -9.65 -3.52 -9.16
C ARG A 103 -9.81 -3.19 -7.69
N VAL A 104 -8.69 -3.03 -6.97
CA VAL A 104 -8.68 -2.56 -5.57
C VAL A 104 -9.37 -1.20 -5.45
N ALA A 105 -9.04 -0.25 -6.34
CA ALA A 105 -9.66 1.06 -6.34
C ALA A 105 -11.17 1.00 -6.63
N CYS A 106 -11.61 0.22 -7.63
CA CYS A 106 -13.02 0.05 -7.94
C CYS A 106 -13.78 -0.60 -6.78
N ALA A 107 -13.24 -1.66 -6.18
CA ALA A 107 -13.86 -2.33 -5.04
C ALA A 107 -14.00 -1.39 -3.83
N LEU A 108 -13.01 -0.53 -3.58
CA LEU A 108 -13.09 0.48 -2.52
C LEU A 108 -14.16 1.52 -2.84
N ILE A 109 -14.23 2.04 -4.07
CA ILE A 109 -15.26 3.01 -4.50
C ILE A 109 -16.67 2.39 -4.39
N GLU A 110 -16.85 1.16 -4.87
CA GLU A 110 -18.11 0.42 -4.75
C GLU A 110 -18.46 0.13 -3.29
N GLY A 111 -17.45 -0.20 -2.49
CA GLY A 111 -17.54 -0.35 -1.03
C GLY A 111 -18.02 0.93 -0.38
N PHE A 112 -17.42 2.09 -0.69
CA PHE A 112 -17.87 3.41 -0.24
C PHE A 112 -19.31 3.73 -0.64
N GLY A 113 -19.74 3.30 -1.84
CA GLY A 113 -21.15 3.40 -2.26
C GLY A 113 -22.11 2.50 -1.46
N LYS A 114 -21.60 1.41 -0.87
CA LYS A 114 -22.34 0.45 -0.04
C LYS A 114 -22.15 0.66 1.46
N LEU A 115 -21.21 1.50 1.89
CA LEU A 115 -20.90 1.76 3.30
C LEU A 115 -22.07 2.53 3.96
N SER A 116 -22.98 1.72 4.49
CA SER A 116 -23.83 2.03 5.64
C SER A 116 -22.95 2.30 6.89
N PRO A 117 -23.50 2.84 7.99
CA PRO A 117 -22.79 3.59 9.04
C PRO A 117 -21.50 2.97 9.62
N PRO A 118 -20.66 3.75 10.34
CA PRO A 118 -19.36 3.35 10.91
C PRO A 118 -19.32 2.00 11.66
N GLU A 119 -20.47 1.54 12.12
CA GLU A 119 -20.70 0.26 12.79
C GLU A 119 -20.43 -0.97 11.90
N ALA A 120 -20.68 -0.88 10.59
CA ALA A 120 -20.41 -1.97 9.65
C ALA A 120 -18.91 -2.21 9.43
N VAL A 121 -18.12 -1.13 9.46
CA VAL A 121 -16.65 -1.19 9.38
C VAL A 121 -16.08 -1.81 10.66
N ALA A 122 -16.62 -1.44 11.82
CA ALA A 122 -16.23 -2.02 13.11
C ALA A 122 -16.51 -3.53 13.19
N ARG A 123 -17.66 -3.98 12.67
CA ARG A 123 -18.02 -5.41 12.64
C ARG A 123 -17.15 -6.26 11.71
N LEU A 124 -16.80 -5.73 10.54
CA LEU A 124 -15.90 -6.44 9.61
C LEU A 124 -14.49 -6.57 10.19
N ALA A 125 -14.03 -5.58 10.96
CA ALA A 125 -12.78 -5.67 11.72
C ALA A 125 -12.86 -6.79 12.78
N GLU A 126 -13.94 -6.85 13.56
CA GLU A 126 -14.13 -7.84 14.62
C GLU A 126 -14.29 -9.29 14.08
N GLU A 127 -15.00 -9.47 12.96
CA GLU A 127 -15.16 -10.78 12.29
C GLU A 127 -13.80 -11.28 11.75
N SER A 128 -12.96 -10.39 11.21
CA SER A 128 -11.61 -10.74 10.73
C SER A 128 -10.62 -11.13 11.84
N GLU A 129 -10.81 -10.59 13.05
CA GLU A 129 -9.98 -10.92 14.22
C GLU A 129 -10.24 -12.35 14.74
N ASN A 130 -11.46 -12.86 14.59
CA ASN A 130 -11.84 -14.20 15.05
C ASN A 130 -11.36 -15.33 14.12
N GLU A 131 -11.12 -15.07 12.83
CA GLU A 131 -10.73 -16.12 11.87
C GLU A 131 -9.20 -16.34 11.77
N LEU A 132 -8.38 -15.42 12.28
CA LEU A 132 -6.90 -15.47 12.20
C LEU A 132 -6.22 -15.67 13.57
N GLY A 133 -7.00 -16.01 14.58
CA GLY A 133 -6.65 -15.96 16.01
C GLY A 133 -5.76 -17.06 16.60
N GLU A 134 -4.84 -17.70 15.86
CA GLU A 134 -3.88 -18.63 16.52
C GLU A 134 -2.39 -18.35 16.33
N HIS A 135 -1.94 -17.48 15.42
CA HIS A 135 -0.50 -17.22 15.30
C HIS A 135 -0.16 -15.82 14.76
N CYS A 136 -0.27 -14.77 15.57
CA CYS A 136 0.55 -13.55 15.45
C CYS A 136 0.32 -12.63 16.66
N THR A 137 1.19 -12.73 17.67
CA THR A 137 1.28 -11.75 18.75
C THR A 137 2.19 -10.61 18.30
N TRP A 138 1.72 -9.37 18.50
CA TRP A 138 2.36 -8.06 18.21
C TRP A 138 1.94 -7.31 16.93
N MET A 139 0.65 -7.31 16.61
CA MET A 139 -0.20 -6.19 16.11
C MET A 139 -1.53 -6.79 15.60
N PRO A 140 -2.71 -6.18 15.83
CA PRO A 140 -3.92 -6.63 15.16
C PRO A 140 -3.76 -6.43 13.64
N PHE A 141 -4.01 -7.47 12.84
CA PHE A 141 -3.92 -7.45 11.36
C PHE A 141 -4.67 -6.27 10.73
N ALA A 142 -5.77 -5.83 11.35
CA ALA A 142 -6.55 -4.68 10.92
C ALA A 142 -5.76 -3.36 10.90
N GLU A 143 -4.71 -3.20 11.72
CA GLU A 143 -3.97 -1.94 11.81
C GLU A 143 -3.03 -1.67 10.62
N ALA A 144 -2.43 -2.71 10.02
CA ALA A 144 -1.56 -2.56 8.85
C ALA A 144 -2.33 -2.06 7.61
N TYR A 145 -3.57 -2.55 7.44
CA TYR A 145 -4.46 -2.15 6.34
C TYR A 145 -4.94 -0.70 6.43
N THR A 146 -4.86 -0.05 7.59
CA THR A 146 -5.14 1.39 7.70
C THR A 146 -4.10 2.26 6.98
N VAL A 147 -2.94 1.71 6.64
CA VAL A 147 -1.86 2.40 5.91
C VAL A 147 -1.72 1.85 4.49
N THR A 148 -1.69 0.52 4.32
CA THR A 148 -1.42 -0.10 3.02
C THR A 148 -2.58 0.09 2.03
N VAL A 149 -3.84 0.04 2.47
CA VAL A 149 -5.01 0.28 1.61
C VAL A 149 -4.99 1.70 1.01
N PRO A 150 -4.92 2.79 1.81
CA PRO A 150 -4.83 4.13 1.25
C PRO A 150 -3.54 4.37 0.47
N ALA A 151 -2.42 3.72 0.83
CA ALA A 151 -1.19 3.85 0.06
C ALA A 151 -1.32 3.25 -1.35
N VAL A 152 -1.91 2.05 -1.49
CA VAL A 152 -2.22 1.44 -2.79
C VAL A 152 -3.11 2.38 -3.61
N LEU A 153 -4.16 2.96 -3.01
CA LEU A 153 -5.01 3.93 -3.71
C LEU A 153 -4.23 5.14 -4.25
N VAL A 154 -3.34 5.72 -3.45
CA VAL A 154 -2.53 6.87 -3.88
C VAL A 154 -1.60 6.48 -5.03
N VAL A 155 -0.98 5.31 -4.98
CA VAL A 155 -0.13 4.81 -6.08
C VAL A 155 -0.96 4.53 -7.34
N THR A 156 -2.16 3.94 -7.22
CA THR A 156 -3.10 3.76 -8.34
C THR A 156 -3.45 5.09 -9.01
N MET A 157 -3.67 6.15 -8.21
CA MET A 157 -3.97 7.49 -8.72
C MET A 157 -2.78 8.08 -9.49
N MET A 158 -1.55 7.96 -8.97
CA MET A 158 -0.33 8.38 -9.66
C MET A 158 -0.20 7.68 -11.01
N ARG A 159 -0.35 6.34 -11.04
CA ARG A 159 -0.26 5.55 -12.26
C ARG A 159 -1.33 5.93 -13.27
N THR A 160 -2.56 6.18 -12.80
CA THR A 160 -3.68 6.60 -13.66
C THR A 160 -3.42 7.98 -14.29
N ARG A 161 -2.88 8.93 -13.51
CA ARG A 161 -2.48 10.25 -14.03
C ARG A 161 -1.38 10.12 -15.07
N GLN A 162 -0.31 9.38 -14.79
CA GLN A 162 0.80 9.13 -15.70
C GLN A 162 0.33 8.50 -17.03
N ALA A 163 -0.58 7.51 -16.95
CA ALA A 163 -1.18 6.89 -18.13
C ALA A 163 -2.11 7.85 -18.92
N ALA A 164 -2.71 8.84 -18.26
CA ALA A 164 -3.52 9.88 -18.91
C ALA A 164 -2.65 10.93 -19.61
N GLU A 165 -1.53 11.32 -19.01
CA GLU A 165 -0.55 12.24 -19.61
C GLU A 165 0.12 11.62 -20.82
N HIS A 166 0.59 10.37 -20.71
CA HIS A 166 1.19 9.67 -21.84
C HIS A 166 0.24 9.56 -23.04
N ARG A 167 -1.07 9.38 -22.80
CA ARG A 167 -2.10 9.37 -23.86
C ARG A 167 -2.36 10.73 -24.50
N ARG A 168 -2.03 11.85 -23.84
CA ARG A 168 -2.18 13.21 -24.40
C ARG A 168 -1.01 13.61 -25.29
N GLU A 169 0.12 12.92 -25.16
CA GLU A 169 1.36 13.16 -25.91
C GLU A 169 1.45 12.34 -27.20
N LEU A 170 0.49 11.44 -27.44
CA LEU A 170 0.31 10.63 -28.65
C LEU A 170 -0.71 11.26 -29.60
#